data_AF-A0A2G9M294-F1
#
_entry.id   AF-A0A2G9M294-F1
#
_cell.length_a   1.000
_cell.length_b   1.000
_cell.length_c   1.000
_cell.angle_alpha   90.00
_cell.angle_beta   90.00
_cell.angle_gamma   90.00
#
_symmetry.space_group_name_H-M   'P 1'
#
loop_
_entity.id
_entity.type
_entity.pdbx_description
1 polymer ?
#
loop_
_entity_poly.entity_id
_entity_poly.type
_entity_poly.pdbx_seq_one_letter_code
_entity_poly.pdbx_strand_id
1 'polypeptide(L)'
;MRLKKRGQNWSFDAILAVSIFIVAVSAFFYMTTVSARSRLVTQLSMDAEVISESIISSHNQSSLTFIDSNNKVDKMRLHDFMNRSYESIRDELGIEGDFCIYFEDKNKTLVVLDGNRSGIGSSRMSIGGINCS
;
A
#
# COMPACT_ATOMS: atom_id res chain seq x y z
N MET A 1 -42.94 11.68 57.60
CA MET A 1 -41.47 11.61 57.41
C MET A 1 -41.20 11.31 55.94
N ARG A 2 -40.83 12.32 55.13
CA ARG A 2 -40.55 12.11 53.70
C ARG A 2 -39.15 11.51 53.54
N LEU A 3 -39.08 10.22 53.20
CA LEU A 3 -37.83 9.56 52.84
C LEU A 3 -37.25 10.23 51.59
N LYS A 4 -36.21 11.05 51.77
CA LYS A 4 -35.44 11.62 50.65
C LYS A 4 -34.79 10.48 49.88
N LYS A 5 -35.28 10.21 48.66
CA LYS A 5 -34.63 9.34 47.66
C LYS A 5 -33.28 9.97 47.26
N ARG A 6 -32.23 9.74 48.05
CA ARG A 6 -30.87 10.24 47.79
C ARG A 6 -30.01 9.31 46.92
N GLY A 7 -30.47 8.09 46.62
CA GLY A 7 -29.72 7.12 45.82
C GLY A 7 -29.77 7.35 44.30
N GLN A 8 -30.83 8.00 43.78
CA GLN A 8 -31.06 8.12 42.33
C GLN A 8 -30.04 9.03 41.60
N ASN A 9 -29.55 10.08 42.26
CA ASN A 9 -28.59 11.00 41.63
C ASN A 9 -27.18 10.41 41.52
N TRP A 10 -26.80 9.49 42.42
CA TRP A 10 -25.46 8.91 42.43
C TRP A 10 -25.27 7.91 41.28
N SER A 11 -26.31 7.12 41.00
CA SER A 11 -26.32 6.22 39.84
C SER A 11 -26.37 6.96 38.51
N PHE A 12 -27.07 8.10 38.44
CA PHE A 12 -27.12 8.91 37.21
C PHE A 12 -25.76 9.53 36.87
N ASP A 13 -25.07 10.08 37.88
CA ASP A 13 -23.73 10.65 37.70
C ASP A 13 -22.71 9.61 37.25
N ALA A 14 -22.78 8.40 37.84
CA ALA A 14 -21.94 7.27 37.42
C ALA A 14 -22.22 6.84 35.97
N ILE A 15 -23.50 6.75 35.56
CA ILE A 15 -23.87 6.39 34.18
C ILE A 15 -23.42 7.47 33.19
N LEU A 16 -23.57 8.74 33.55
CA LEU A 16 -23.14 9.87 32.72
C LEU A 16 -21.61 9.84 32.53
N ALA A 17 -20.85 9.65 33.61
CA ALA A 17 -19.39 9.55 33.56
C ALA A 17 -18.92 8.38 32.69
N VAL A 18 -19.53 7.20 32.84
CA VAL A 18 -19.23 6.01 32.01
C VAL A 18 -19.57 6.27 30.54
N SER A 19 -20.69 6.94 30.26
CA SER A 19 -21.11 7.25 28.89
C SER A 19 -20.12 8.20 28.20
N ILE A 20 -19.70 9.25 28.88
CA ILE A 20 -18.69 10.20 28.38
C ILE A 20 -17.36 9.47 28.14
N PHE A 21 -16.96 8.60 29.06
CA PHE A 21 -15.74 7.81 28.93
C PHE A 21 -15.78 6.90 27.69
N ILE A 22 -16.89 6.18 27.46
CA ILE A 22 -17.06 5.33 26.27
C ILE A 22 -16.97 6.17 24.99
N VAL A 23 -17.63 7.33 24.94
CA VAL A 23 -17.57 8.23 23.77
C VAL A 23 -16.14 8.72 23.54
N ALA A 24 -15.44 9.17 24.58
CA ALA A 24 -14.06 9.65 24.47
C ALA A 24 -13.10 8.57 23.98
N VAL A 25 -13.19 7.36 24.55
CA VAL A 25 -12.37 6.21 24.14
C VAL A 25 -12.68 5.80 22.70
N SER A 26 -13.96 5.76 22.32
CA SER A 26 -14.38 5.43 20.96
C SER A 26 -13.88 6.45 19.94
N ALA A 27 -13.99 7.75 20.26
CA ALA A 27 -13.48 8.83 19.43
C ALA A 27 -11.95 8.76 19.27
N PHE A 28 -11.23 8.45 20.36
CA PHE A 28 -9.78 8.25 20.32
C PHE A 28 -9.39 7.10 19.38
N PHE A 29 -10.00 5.91 19.52
CA PHE A 29 -9.72 4.77 18.64
C PHE A 29 -10.14 5.01 17.19
N TYR A 30 -11.24 5.73 16.97
CA TYR A 30 -11.65 6.12 15.63
C TYR A 30 -10.61 7.06 14.98
N MET A 31 -10.14 8.07 15.71
CA MET A 31 -9.15 9.03 15.19
C MET A 31 -7.80 8.36 14.90
N THR A 32 -7.34 7.44 15.75
CA THR A 32 -6.07 6.72 15.53
C THR A 32 -6.17 5.77 14.32
N THR A 33 -7.28 5.06 14.16
CA THR A 33 -7.48 4.14 13.02
C THR A 33 -7.59 4.87 11.69
N VAL A 34 -8.34 5.98 11.63
CA VAL A 34 -8.42 6.83 10.42
C VAL A 34 -7.06 7.41 10.05
N SER A 35 -6.30 7.90 11.04
CA SER A 35 -4.97 8.46 10.83
C SER A 35 -3.97 7.41 10.32
N ALA A 36 -3.99 6.20 10.89
CA ALA A 36 -3.15 5.08 10.47
C ALA A 36 -3.46 4.67 9.02
N ARG A 37 -4.74 4.57 8.67
CA ARG A 37 -5.16 4.25 7.30
C ARG A 37 -4.71 5.31 6.30
N SER A 38 -4.83 6.59 6.65
CA SER A 38 -4.36 7.68 5.79
C SER A 38 -2.87 7.59 5.52
N ARG A 39 -2.05 7.31 6.55
CA ARG A 39 -0.60 7.17 6.39
C ARG A 39 -0.23 6.01 5.46
N LEU A 40 -0.90 4.86 5.60
CA LEU A 40 -0.68 3.71 4.72
C LEU A 40 -0.99 4.01 3.26
N VAL A 41 -2.10 4.70 2.99
CA VAL A 41 -2.46 5.10 1.61
C VAL A 41 -1.43 6.08 1.04
N THR A 42 -0.99 7.06 1.83
CA THR A 42 0.07 7.99 1.40
C THR A 42 1.38 7.25 1.12
N GLN A 43 1.78 6.31 1.98
CA GLN A 43 3.00 5.52 1.77
C GLN A 43 2.93 4.69 0.48
N LEU A 44 1.83 3.97 0.25
CA LEU A 44 1.63 3.18 -0.97
C LEU A 44 1.69 4.04 -2.25
N SER A 45 1.17 5.27 -2.18
CA SER A 45 1.24 6.21 -3.30
C SER A 45 2.67 6.68 -3.56
N MET A 46 3.44 6.97 -2.51
CA MET A 46 4.84 7.35 -2.63
C MET A 46 5.69 6.18 -3.17
N ASP A 47 5.46 4.97 -2.68
CA ASP A 47 6.15 3.77 -3.16
C ASP A 47 5.88 3.53 -4.66
N ALA A 48 4.64 3.71 -5.11
CA ALA A 48 4.28 3.58 -6.52
C ALA A 48 4.95 4.65 -7.41
N GLU A 49 5.10 5.87 -6.90
CA GLU A 49 5.81 6.97 -7.57
C GLU A 49 7.31 6.65 -7.69
N VAL A 50 7.95 6.24 -6.60
CA VAL A 50 9.37 5.83 -6.57
C VAL A 50 9.65 4.69 -7.55
N ILE A 51 8.79 3.67 -7.59
CA ILE A 51 8.90 2.56 -8.55
C ILE A 51 8.84 3.09 -9.99
N SER A 52 7.84 3.93 -10.28
CA SER A 52 7.61 4.45 -11.63
C SER A 52 8.78 5.32 -12.11
N GLU A 53 9.28 6.22 -11.24
CA GLU A 53 10.43 7.07 -11.55
C GLU A 53 11.71 6.26 -11.76
N SER A 54 11.96 5.24 -10.93
CA SER A 54 13.15 4.38 -11.04
C SER A 54 13.18 3.60 -12.35
N ILE A 55 12.02 3.19 -12.86
CA ILE A 55 11.86 2.43 -14.10
C ILE A 55 12.01 3.34 -15.34
N ILE A 56 11.50 4.57 -15.28
CA ILE A 56 11.42 5.51 -16.42
C ILE A 56 12.66 6.42 -16.53
N SER A 57 13.34 6.70 -15.41
CA SER A 57 14.39 7.71 -15.33
C SER A 57 15.44 7.60 -16.45
N SER A 58 15.45 8.59 -17.34
CA SER A 58 16.49 8.78 -18.37
C SER A 58 17.80 9.33 -17.81
N HIS A 59 17.80 9.76 -16.53
CA HIS A 59 18.87 10.59 -15.96
C HIS A 59 19.97 9.79 -15.27
N ASN A 60 19.65 8.59 -14.79
CA ASN A 60 20.61 7.69 -14.16
C ASN A 60 20.51 6.32 -14.84
N GLN A 61 21.65 5.78 -15.31
CA GLN A 61 21.76 4.39 -15.77
C GLN A 61 21.66 3.43 -14.57
N SER A 62 20.57 3.53 -13.80
CA SER A 62 20.26 2.60 -12.72
C SER A 62 19.97 1.23 -13.31
N SER A 63 20.33 0.19 -12.57
CA SER A 63 19.94 -1.18 -12.92
C SER A 63 18.43 -1.43 -12.88
N LEU A 64 17.66 -0.50 -12.31
CA LEU A 64 16.19 -0.56 -12.27
C LEU A 64 15.53 0.00 -13.54
N THR A 65 16.26 0.78 -14.34
CA THR A 65 15.69 1.49 -15.49
C THR A 65 15.64 0.58 -16.71
N PHE A 66 14.43 0.30 -17.21
CA PHE A 66 14.21 -0.45 -18.45
C PHE A 66 13.25 0.25 -19.42
N ILE A 67 12.80 1.47 -19.10
CA ILE A 67 12.09 2.34 -20.05
C ILE A 67 13.06 3.45 -20.50
N ASP A 68 13.17 3.66 -21.81
CA ASP A 68 14.06 4.65 -22.40
C ASP A 68 13.45 6.07 -22.36
N SER A 69 14.26 7.08 -22.74
CA SER A 69 13.83 8.48 -22.80
C SER A 69 12.70 8.77 -23.80
N ASN A 70 12.37 7.81 -24.67
CA ASN A 70 11.28 7.90 -25.64
C ASN A 70 10.03 7.13 -25.17
N ASN A 71 9.95 6.78 -23.87
CA ASN A 71 8.89 5.96 -23.28
C ASN A 71 8.74 4.59 -23.96
N LYS A 72 9.84 4.00 -24.44
CA LYS A 72 9.86 2.63 -24.98
C LYS A 72 10.57 1.70 -24.02
N VAL A 73 10.05 0.48 -23.93
CA VAL A 73 10.67 -0.58 -23.15
C VAL A 73 11.93 -1.06 -23.86
N ASP A 74 13.08 -0.94 -23.20
CA ASP A 74 14.32 -1.60 -23.59
C ASP A 74 14.25 -3.07 -23.20
N LYS A 75 14.09 -3.94 -24.20
CA LYS A 75 13.89 -5.39 -24.00
C LYS A 75 15.06 -6.06 -23.30
N MET A 76 16.29 -5.62 -23.55
CA MET A 76 17.47 -6.23 -22.96
C MET A 76 17.54 -5.87 -21.48
N ARG A 77 17.33 -4.60 -21.14
CA ARG A 77 17.26 -4.15 -19.74
C ARG A 77 16.09 -4.74 -18.97
N LEU A 78 14.93 -4.89 -19.62
CA LEU A 78 13.78 -5.57 -19.02
C LEU A 78 14.13 -7.04 -18.71
N HIS A 79 14.77 -7.74 -19.64
CA HIS A 79 15.20 -9.12 -19.43
C HIS A 79 16.20 -9.23 -18.27
N ASP A 80 17.18 -8.33 -18.20
CA ASP A 80 18.14 -8.29 -17.09
C ASP A 80 17.45 -8.00 -15.76
N PHE A 81 16.48 -7.08 -15.75
CA PHE A 81 15.66 -6.76 -14.59
C PHE A 81 14.81 -7.96 -14.13
N MET A 82 14.19 -8.69 -15.06
CA MET A 82 13.37 -9.87 -14.77
C MET A 82 14.15 -11.05 -14.15
N ASN A 83 15.47 -11.09 -14.37
CA ASN A 83 16.37 -12.10 -13.83
C ASN A 83 16.89 -11.78 -12.42
N ARG A 84 16.55 -10.61 -11.88
CA ARG A 84 16.88 -10.22 -10.51
C ARG A 84 15.90 -10.85 -9.52
N SER A 85 16.38 -11.07 -8.29
CA SER A 85 15.50 -11.49 -7.20
C SER A 85 14.60 -10.33 -6.78
N TYR A 86 13.38 -10.66 -6.36
CA TYR A 86 12.43 -9.69 -5.83
C TYR A 86 13.03 -8.87 -4.67
N GLU A 87 13.72 -9.55 -3.74
CA GLU A 87 14.35 -8.93 -2.59
C GLU A 87 15.40 -7.88 -3.01
N SER A 88 16.23 -8.19 -4.01
CA SER A 88 17.22 -7.23 -4.54
C SER A 88 16.58 -5.99 -5.15
N ILE A 89 15.48 -6.16 -5.88
CA ILE A 89 14.75 -5.04 -6.48
C ILE A 89 14.11 -4.18 -5.38
N ARG A 90 13.49 -4.83 -4.38
CA ARG A 90 12.85 -4.14 -3.25
C ARG A 90 13.86 -3.33 -2.44
N ASP A 91 15.02 -3.91 -2.15
CA ASP A 91 16.07 -3.27 -1.36
C ASP A 91 16.69 -2.08 -2.13
N GLU A 92 16.88 -2.18 -3.45
CA GLU A 92 17.39 -1.08 -4.28
C GLU A 92 16.36 0.05 -4.43
N LEU A 93 15.06 -0.28 -4.45
CA LEU A 93 13.97 0.71 -4.44
C LEU A 93 13.76 1.39 -3.08
N GLY A 94 14.26 0.80 -2.00
CA GLY A 94 14.10 1.32 -0.63
C GLY A 94 12.65 1.33 -0.14
N ILE A 95 11.81 0.43 -0.65
CA ILE A 95 10.39 0.33 -0.31
C ILE A 95 10.13 -0.81 0.68
N GLU A 96 9.24 -0.59 1.64
CA GLU A 96 8.86 -1.61 2.63
C GLU A 96 7.68 -2.47 2.16
N GLY A 97 6.87 -1.94 1.25
CA GLY A 97 5.66 -2.59 0.75
C GLY A 97 5.92 -3.72 -0.26
N ASP A 98 5.00 -4.70 -0.28
CA ASP A 98 4.88 -5.63 -1.39
C ASP A 98 4.43 -4.86 -2.66
N PHE A 99 5.05 -5.16 -3.80
CA PHE A 99 4.70 -4.53 -5.07
C PHE A 99 4.67 -5.55 -6.22
N CYS A 100 3.98 -5.18 -7.29
CA CYS A 100 4.00 -5.91 -8.55
C CYS A 100 4.01 -4.94 -9.74
N ILE A 101 5.02 -5.10 -10.60
CA ILE A 101 5.14 -4.37 -11.87
C ILE A 101 4.55 -5.24 -12.97
N TYR A 102 3.62 -4.69 -13.75
CA TYR A 102 2.96 -5.40 -14.84
C TYR A 102 2.67 -4.45 -16.00
N PHE A 103 2.35 -5.02 -17.15
CA PHE A 103 2.06 -4.27 -18.36
C PHE A 103 0.62 -4.49 -18.80
N GLU A 104 -0.05 -3.41 -19.18
CA GLU A 104 -1.37 -3.44 -19.81
C GLU A 104 -1.27 -2.97 -21.25
N ASP A 105 -2.02 -3.61 -22.14
CA ASP A 105 -2.23 -3.10 -23.49
C ASP A 105 -3.29 -1.98 -23.53
N LYS A 106 -3.54 -1.44 -24.72
CA LYS A 106 -4.55 -0.39 -24.94
C LYS A 106 -5.98 -0.83 -24.57
N ASN A 107 -6.24 -2.13 -24.54
CA ASN A 107 -7.53 -2.72 -24.22
C ASN A 107 -7.65 -3.10 -22.74
N LYS A 108 -6.69 -2.71 -21.89
CA LYS A 108 -6.64 -3.09 -20.47
C LYS A 108 -6.44 -4.59 -20.26
N THR A 109 -5.82 -5.26 -21.23
CA THR A 109 -5.44 -6.67 -21.12
C THR A 109 -4.03 -6.77 -20.57
N LEU A 110 -3.81 -7.67 -19.61
CA LEU A 110 -2.48 -7.96 -19.08
C LEU A 110 -1.60 -8.56 -20.18
N VAL A 111 -0.43 -7.97 -20.37
CA VAL A 111 0.60 -8.50 -21.26
C VAL A 111 1.40 -9.55 -20.50
N VAL A 112 1.38 -10.78 -21.02
CA VAL A 112 2.13 -11.90 -20.44
C VAL A 112 3.61 -11.74 -20.78
N LEU A 113 4.45 -11.78 -19.75
CA LEU A 113 5.91 -11.82 -19.83
C LEU A 113 6.37 -13.28 -20.00
N ASP A 114 7.68 -13.48 -20.11
CA ASP A 114 8.25 -14.79 -20.45
C ASP A 114 7.72 -15.93 -19.57
N GLY A 115 7.44 -17.09 -20.19
CA GLY A 115 7.07 -18.32 -19.50
C GLY A 115 5.78 -18.29 -18.67
N ASN A 116 4.82 -17.40 -18.98
CA ASN A 116 3.53 -17.23 -18.28
C ASN A 116 3.55 -16.32 -17.03
N ARG A 117 4.58 -15.49 -16.88
CA ARG A 117 4.62 -14.48 -15.80
C ARG A 117 3.71 -13.30 -16.14
N SER A 118 2.79 -12.94 -15.23
CA SER A 118 1.92 -11.76 -15.42
C SER A 118 2.55 -10.46 -14.89
N GLY A 119 3.64 -10.56 -14.12
CA GLY A 119 4.37 -9.40 -13.62
C GLY A 119 5.74 -9.73 -13.01
N ILE A 120 6.32 -8.72 -12.37
CA ILE A 120 7.62 -8.75 -11.70
C ILE A 120 7.41 -8.16 -10.30
N GLY A 121 7.53 -8.98 -9.26
CA GLY A 121 7.20 -8.55 -7.91
C GLY A 121 6.90 -9.71 -6.97
N SER A 122 6.17 -9.40 -5.89
CA SER A 122 5.84 -10.35 -4.82
C SER A 122 4.81 -11.38 -5.28
N SER A 123 5.08 -12.68 -5.07
CA SER A 123 4.13 -13.78 -5.34
C SER A 123 2.90 -13.78 -4.42
N ARG A 124 2.91 -12.93 -3.39
CA ARG A 124 1.77 -12.71 -2.49
C ARG A 124 0.70 -11.79 -3.08
N MET A 125 1.02 -11.14 -4.20
CA MET A 125 0.10 -10.25 -4.92
C MET A 125 -0.47 -10.94 -6.15
N SER A 126 -1.73 -10.63 -6.44
CA SER A 126 -2.41 -11.11 -7.64
C SER A 126 -2.99 -9.95 -8.44
N ILE A 127 -2.87 -10.01 -9.76
CA ILE A 127 -3.45 -9.04 -10.71
C ILE A 127 -4.49 -9.78 -11.53
N GLY A 128 -5.76 -9.36 -11.46
CA GLY A 128 -6.84 -10.03 -12.20
C GLY A 128 -7.03 -11.52 -11.83
N GLY A 129 -6.63 -11.93 -10.61
CA GLY A 129 -6.69 -13.33 -10.15
C GLY A 129 -5.49 -14.19 -10.52
N ILE A 130 -4.47 -13.63 -11.17
CA ILE A 130 -3.22 -14.32 -11.51
C ILE A 130 -2.09 -13.80 -10.60
N ASN A 131 -1.29 -14.70 -10.05
CA ASN A 131 -0.15 -14.31 -9.21
C ASN A 131 0.86 -13.46 -10.00
N CYS A 132 1.50 -12.51 -9.31
CA CYS A 132 2.49 -11.64 -9.93
C CYS A 132 3.71 -12.39 -10.47
N SER A 133 4.29 -13.29 -9.67
CA SER A 133 5.44 -14.15 -10.03
C SER A 133 5.22 -15.59 -9.62
#